data_AF-A0A1V3RQQ7-F1
#
_entry.id   AF-A0A1V3RQQ7-F1
#
_cell.length_a   1.000
_cell.length_b   1.000
_cell.length_c   1.000
_cell.angle_alpha   90.00
_cell.angle_beta   90.00
_cell.angle_gamma   90.00
#
_symmetry.space_group_name_H-M   'P 1'
#
loop_
_entity.id
_entity.type
_entity.pdbx_description
1 polymer ?
#
loop_
_entity_poly.entity_id
_entity_poly.type
_entity_poly.pdbx_seq_one_letter_code
_entity_poly.pdbx_strand_id
1 'polypeptide(L)'
;MRRLICIALLALVPALVVAANVATTIPTRAYDHLGTFRAETAAIWPGIPDRAYPLALAEHESGCFAMPAKCMNPASSFKTARERACGLGQVTEVYGRFDKLGELVRAYPQQLRGWTWANCASRPDYQVRAMLLMLRAEHQALAHVPRTEDGLQMLSASYNGGPGMLAKERRACGMTAGCDPMRWAGHVDRVCLRGKRVIPGTRRTACEINRHHAVDVAARMAKYRGLV
;
A
#
# COMPACT_ATOMS: atom_id res chain seq x y z
N MET A 1 35.23 -9.66 -57.68
CA MET A 1 33.79 -9.70 -57.35
C MET A 1 33.51 -8.72 -56.22
N ARG A 2 32.49 -7.89 -56.41
CA ARG A 2 32.17 -6.69 -55.64
C ARG A 2 31.42 -7.02 -54.33
N ARG A 3 31.86 -6.30 -53.29
CA ARG A 3 31.18 -5.85 -52.05
C ARG A 3 29.65 -5.93 -52.05
N LEU A 4 29.08 -6.31 -50.91
CA LEU A 4 28.03 -5.54 -50.21
C LEU A 4 27.96 -6.00 -48.74
N ILE A 5 28.61 -5.20 -47.88
CA ILE A 5 28.45 -5.21 -46.43
C ILE A 5 27.21 -4.35 -46.17
N CYS A 6 26.08 -4.96 -45.78
CA CYS A 6 24.93 -4.22 -45.28
C CYS A 6 25.17 -3.88 -43.81
N ILE A 7 25.77 -2.71 -43.56
CA ILE A 7 25.73 -2.04 -42.26
C ILE A 7 24.31 -1.49 -42.11
N ALA A 8 23.46 -2.23 -41.41
CA ALA A 8 22.22 -1.66 -40.87
C ALA A 8 22.60 -0.84 -39.64
N LEU A 9 22.71 0.48 -39.81
CA LEU A 9 22.67 1.45 -38.73
C LEU A 9 21.32 1.31 -38.00
N LEU A 10 21.26 0.49 -36.96
CA LEU A 10 20.28 0.70 -35.91
C LEU A 10 20.66 2.00 -35.20
N ALA A 11 19.97 3.07 -35.55
CA ALA A 11 19.96 4.28 -34.76
C ALA A 11 19.61 3.90 -33.31
N LEU A 12 20.59 4.02 -32.40
CA LEU A 12 20.33 4.12 -30.98
C LEU A 12 19.46 5.36 -30.79
N VAL A 13 18.15 5.18 -30.75
CA VAL A 13 17.29 6.11 -30.02
C VAL A 13 17.55 5.79 -28.56
N PRO A 14 18.24 6.64 -27.79
CA PRO A 14 18.22 6.47 -26.35
C PRO A 14 16.77 6.68 -25.93
N ALA A 15 16.07 5.60 -25.62
CA ALA A 15 14.80 5.70 -24.93
C ALA A 15 15.11 6.46 -23.63
N LEU A 16 14.74 7.74 -23.58
CA LEU A 16 14.64 8.46 -22.33
C LEU A 16 13.64 7.67 -21.49
N VAL A 17 14.17 6.85 -20.58
CA VAL A 17 13.41 6.32 -19.47
C VAL A 17 13.12 7.53 -18.58
N VAL A 18 12.08 8.28 -18.93
CA VAL A 18 11.54 9.30 -18.05
C VAL A 18 11.07 8.54 -16.82
N ALA A 19 11.73 8.74 -15.70
CA ALA A 19 11.31 8.17 -14.44
C ALA A 19 9.86 8.64 -14.19
N ALA A 20 8.92 7.71 -14.27
CA ALA A 20 7.51 8.03 -14.15
C ALA A 20 7.25 8.67 -12.78
N ASN A 21 6.54 9.80 -12.77
CA ASN A 21 6.28 10.55 -11.56
C ASN A 21 5.09 9.90 -10.82
N VAL A 22 5.34 9.44 -9.59
CA VAL A 22 4.32 8.75 -8.78
C VAL A 22 3.06 9.58 -8.54
N ALA A 23 3.16 10.90 -8.59
CA ALA A 23 2.04 11.81 -8.35
C ALA A 23 1.13 11.99 -9.57
N THR A 24 1.63 11.74 -10.78
CA THR A 24 0.90 12.05 -12.03
C THR A 24 0.74 10.86 -12.96
N THR A 25 1.64 9.87 -12.92
CA THR A 25 1.57 8.70 -13.79
C THR A 25 0.72 7.61 -13.17
N ILE A 26 -0.42 7.30 -13.78
CA ILE A 26 -1.25 6.14 -13.40
C ILE A 26 -0.71 4.89 -14.09
N PRO A 27 -0.32 3.82 -13.35
CA PRO A 27 0.09 2.58 -14.00
C PRO A 27 -1.05 1.96 -14.80
N THR A 28 -0.76 1.41 -15.98
CA THR A 28 -1.77 0.88 -16.91
C THR A 28 -2.72 -0.13 -16.24
N ARG A 29 -2.19 -1.06 -15.44
CA ARG A 29 -3.01 -2.06 -14.74
C ARG A 29 -3.88 -1.48 -13.62
N ALA A 30 -3.66 -0.24 -13.18
CA ALA A 30 -4.55 0.39 -12.20
C ALA A 30 -5.95 0.65 -12.80
N TYR A 31 -6.05 0.90 -14.10
CA TYR A 31 -7.32 1.12 -14.79
C TYR A 31 -8.23 -0.12 -14.71
N ASP A 32 -7.65 -1.32 -14.76
CA ASP A 32 -8.38 -2.58 -14.67
C ASP A 32 -9.10 -2.76 -13.32
N HIS A 33 -8.64 -2.07 -12.27
CA HIS A 33 -9.17 -2.22 -10.91
C HIS A 33 -10.09 -1.08 -10.48
N LEU A 34 -10.25 -0.01 -11.28
CA LEU A 34 -11.08 1.15 -10.91
C LEU A 34 -12.51 0.73 -10.53
N GLY A 35 -13.12 -0.15 -11.33
CA GLY A 35 -14.47 -0.66 -11.07
C GLY A 35 -14.56 -1.40 -9.74
N THR A 36 -13.60 -2.27 -9.45
CA THR A 36 -13.53 -3.04 -8.20
C THR A 36 -13.37 -2.12 -7.00
N PHE A 37 -12.43 -1.16 -7.04
CA PHE A 37 -12.24 -0.20 -5.95
C PHE A 37 -13.47 0.66 -5.70
N ARG A 38 -14.15 1.14 -6.76
CA ARG A 38 -15.42 1.87 -6.62
C ARG A 38 -16.49 1.05 -5.90
N ALA A 39 -16.73 -0.16 -6.41
CA ALA A 39 -17.79 -1.03 -5.91
C ALA A 39 -17.54 -1.44 -4.44
N GLU A 40 -16.33 -1.91 -4.13
CA GLU A 40 -15.98 -2.34 -2.78
C GLU A 40 -15.94 -1.16 -1.80
N THR A 41 -15.43 0.01 -2.21
CA THR A 41 -15.43 1.20 -1.33
C THR A 41 -16.85 1.64 -1.00
N ALA A 42 -17.74 1.69 -1.98
CA ALA A 42 -19.14 2.04 -1.75
C ALA A 42 -19.85 1.05 -0.81
N ALA A 43 -19.54 -0.26 -0.93
CA ALA A 43 -20.15 -1.29 -0.09
C ALA A 43 -19.57 -1.34 1.34
N ILE A 44 -18.26 -1.19 1.49
CA ILE A 44 -17.57 -1.45 2.76
C ILE A 44 -17.35 -0.18 3.57
N TRP A 45 -17.01 0.93 2.93
CA TRP A 45 -16.66 2.17 3.62
C TRP A 45 -17.06 3.41 2.81
N PRO A 46 -18.38 3.64 2.64
CA PRO A 46 -18.88 4.74 1.80
C PRO A 46 -18.45 6.13 2.29
N GLY A 47 -18.23 6.29 3.60
CA GLY A 47 -17.78 7.52 4.25
C GLY A 47 -16.26 7.61 4.46
N ILE A 48 -15.46 6.99 3.60
CA ILE A 48 -13.99 7.17 3.59
C ILE A 48 -13.64 8.65 3.30
N PRO A 49 -12.64 9.25 3.98
CA PRO A 49 -12.30 10.66 3.76
C PRO A 49 -11.86 11.00 2.34
N ASP A 50 -11.16 10.09 1.65
CA ASP A 50 -10.78 10.24 0.25
C ASP A 50 -10.85 8.87 -0.45
N ARG A 51 -11.70 8.77 -1.49
CA ARG A 51 -11.91 7.52 -2.24
C ARG A 51 -10.68 7.08 -3.05
N ALA A 52 -9.78 7.99 -3.37
CA ALA A 52 -8.52 7.67 -4.05
C ALA A 52 -7.56 6.87 -3.17
N TYR A 53 -7.71 6.96 -1.85
CA TYR A 53 -6.76 6.42 -0.88
C TYR A 53 -6.49 4.91 -1.03
N PRO A 54 -7.50 4.02 -1.10
CA PRO A 54 -7.25 2.58 -1.15
C PRO A 54 -6.52 2.14 -2.42
N LEU A 55 -6.79 2.80 -3.55
CA LEU A 55 -6.13 2.52 -4.82
C LEU A 55 -4.68 3.03 -4.83
N ALA A 56 -4.45 4.23 -4.29
CA ALA A 56 -3.10 4.77 -4.09
C ALA A 56 -2.25 3.87 -3.18
N LEU A 57 -2.87 3.33 -2.11
CA LEU A 57 -2.24 2.36 -1.23
C LEU A 57 -1.88 1.07 -1.98
N ALA A 58 -2.80 0.48 -2.75
CA ALA A 58 -2.54 -0.72 -3.53
C ALA A 58 -1.41 -0.52 -4.57
N GLU A 59 -1.33 0.66 -5.19
CA GLU A 59 -0.23 0.99 -6.10
C GLU A 59 1.11 0.99 -5.37
N HIS A 60 1.17 1.60 -4.17
CA HIS A 60 2.37 1.59 -3.35
C HIS A 60 2.76 0.15 -2.97
N GLU A 61 1.82 -0.62 -2.42
CA GLU A 61 2.06 -1.99 -1.93
C GLU A 61 2.45 -2.98 -3.05
N SER A 62 1.97 -2.77 -4.27
CA SER A 62 2.35 -3.60 -5.43
C SER A 62 3.71 -3.23 -6.04
N GLY A 63 4.36 -2.18 -5.53
CA GLY A 63 5.74 -1.83 -5.86
C GLY A 63 5.96 -1.37 -7.30
N CYS A 64 5.00 -0.65 -7.87
CA CYS A 64 4.91 -0.39 -9.32
C CYS A 64 6.19 0.09 -10.03
N PHE A 65 7.00 0.90 -9.36
CA PHE A 65 8.22 1.47 -9.94
C PHE A 65 9.46 0.58 -9.77
N ALA A 66 9.49 -0.24 -8.71
CA ALA A 66 10.60 -1.15 -8.44
C ALA A 66 10.38 -2.55 -9.03
N MET A 67 9.12 -2.94 -9.21
CA MET A 67 8.72 -4.29 -9.64
C MET A 67 7.59 -4.22 -10.68
N PRO A 68 7.89 -3.82 -11.94
CA PRO A 68 6.87 -3.61 -12.98
C PRO A 68 5.96 -4.83 -13.20
N ALA A 69 6.50 -6.06 -13.08
CA ALA A 69 5.73 -7.29 -13.21
C ALA A 69 4.64 -7.45 -12.13
N LYS A 70 4.89 -6.92 -10.92
CA LYS A 70 3.98 -7.00 -9.77
C LYS A 70 3.02 -5.81 -9.68
N CYS A 71 3.36 -4.70 -10.33
CA CYS A 71 2.58 -3.48 -10.34
C CYS A 71 1.10 -3.74 -10.63
N MET A 72 0.24 -3.39 -9.67
CA MET A 72 -1.23 -3.53 -9.74
C MET A 72 -1.68 -4.89 -10.27
N ASN A 73 -0.93 -5.95 -10.00
CA ASN A 73 -1.22 -7.29 -10.45
C ASN A 73 -1.76 -8.12 -9.28
N PRO A 74 -3.07 -8.44 -9.25
CA PRO A 74 -3.66 -9.21 -8.16
C PRO A 74 -3.16 -10.66 -8.14
N ALA A 75 -2.63 -11.16 -9.25
CA ALA A 75 -2.02 -12.48 -9.33
C ALA A 75 -0.61 -12.54 -8.71
N SER A 76 -0.04 -11.38 -8.34
CA SER A 76 1.24 -11.32 -7.63
C SER A 76 1.14 -12.13 -6.36
N SER A 77 1.95 -13.18 -6.29
CA SER A 77 2.01 -14.05 -5.13
C SER A 77 3.42 -14.60 -5.02
N PHE A 78 3.76 -15.03 -3.81
CA PHE A 78 4.97 -15.81 -3.59
C PHE A 78 4.70 -16.86 -2.52
N LYS A 79 5.46 -17.95 -2.61
CA LYS A 79 5.42 -19.04 -1.65
C LYS A 79 6.85 -19.53 -1.45
N THR A 80 7.33 -19.47 -0.23
CA THR A 80 8.62 -20.03 0.19
C THR A 80 8.39 -21.14 1.21
N ALA A 81 9.48 -21.72 1.73
CA ALA A 81 9.40 -22.63 2.87
C ALA A 81 8.95 -21.96 4.18
N ARG A 82 8.98 -20.62 4.26
CA ARG A 82 8.71 -19.86 5.50
C ARG A 82 7.38 -19.11 5.49
N GLU A 83 6.91 -18.73 4.30
CA GLU A 83 5.79 -17.80 4.17
C GLU A 83 5.15 -17.89 2.78
N ARG A 84 3.91 -17.41 2.71
CA ARG A 84 3.24 -17.09 1.45
C ARG A 84 2.57 -15.73 1.52
N ALA A 85 2.48 -15.05 0.39
CA ALA A 85 1.69 -13.83 0.28
C ALA A 85 0.99 -13.73 -1.08
N CYS A 86 -0.03 -12.88 -1.14
CA CYS A 86 -0.80 -12.63 -2.35
C CYS A 86 -1.34 -11.19 -2.42
N GLY A 87 -1.48 -10.73 -3.66
CA GLY A 87 -2.39 -9.68 -4.04
C GLY A 87 -1.89 -8.25 -3.92
N LEU A 88 -2.82 -7.34 -4.23
CA LEU A 88 -2.64 -5.89 -4.27
C LEU A 88 -2.25 -5.30 -2.91
N GLY A 89 -2.71 -5.90 -1.81
CA GLY A 89 -2.47 -5.41 -0.44
C GLY A 89 -1.40 -6.16 0.35
N GLN A 90 -0.61 -7.04 -0.29
CA GLN A 90 0.44 -7.86 0.36
C GLN A 90 -0.06 -8.71 1.56
N VAL A 91 -1.19 -9.42 1.36
CA VAL A 91 -1.75 -10.32 2.39
C VAL A 91 -0.78 -11.47 2.61
N THR A 92 -0.31 -11.64 3.86
CA THR A 92 0.82 -12.53 4.17
C THR A 92 0.46 -13.56 5.24
N GLU A 93 1.00 -14.76 5.11
CA GLU A 93 1.10 -15.77 6.17
C GLU A 93 2.56 -16.14 6.35
N VAL A 94 3.01 -16.15 7.61
CA VAL A 94 4.26 -16.77 8.02
C VAL A 94 3.92 -18.05 8.77
N TYR A 95 4.31 -19.19 8.21
CA TYR A 95 3.86 -20.50 8.69
C TYR A 95 4.21 -20.71 10.17
N GLY A 96 3.22 -21.16 10.94
CA GLY A 96 3.35 -21.38 12.38
C GLY A 96 3.46 -20.11 13.23
N ARG A 97 3.33 -18.91 12.64
CA ARG A 97 3.40 -17.63 13.36
C ARG A 97 2.12 -16.81 13.22
N PHE A 98 1.70 -16.49 12.00
CA PHE A 98 0.46 -15.75 11.76
C PHE A 98 -0.08 -16.01 10.35
N ASP A 99 -1.40 -15.91 10.20
CA ASP A 99 -2.11 -16.05 8.93
C ASP A 99 -3.09 -14.89 8.78
N LYS A 100 -2.68 -13.85 8.04
CA LYS A 100 -3.48 -12.62 7.90
C LYS A 100 -4.80 -12.89 7.17
N LEU A 101 -4.81 -13.75 6.15
CA LEU A 101 -6.04 -14.09 5.43
C LEU A 101 -7.02 -14.79 6.37
N GLY A 102 -6.57 -15.82 7.09
CA GLY A 102 -7.40 -16.54 8.04
C GLY A 102 -7.91 -15.65 9.17
N GLU A 103 -7.08 -14.75 9.70
CA GLU A 103 -7.50 -13.74 10.68
C GLU A 103 -8.62 -12.85 10.14
N LEU A 104 -8.48 -12.33 8.92
CA LEU A 104 -9.48 -11.45 8.31
C LEU A 104 -10.78 -12.18 8.01
N VAL A 105 -10.72 -13.42 7.52
CA VAL A 105 -11.92 -14.25 7.31
C VAL A 105 -12.66 -14.51 8.62
N ARG A 106 -11.94 -14.76 9.72
CA ARG A 106 -12.55 -14.93 11.05
C ARG A 106 -13.15 -13.62 11.60
N ALA A 107 -12.48 -12.49 11.37
CA ALA A 107 -12.94 -11.18 11.84
C ALA A 107 -14.15 -10.67 11.03
N TYR A 108 -14.22 -10.99 9.74
CA TYR A 108 -15.23 -10.48 8.81
C TYR A 108 -15.89 -11.62 8.00
N PRO A 109 -16.55 -12.59 8.66
CA PRO A 109 -17.04 -13.80 8.00
C PRO A 109 -18.15 -13.50 6.98
N GLN A 110 -19.00 -12.49 7.22
CA GLN A 110 -20.04 -12.11 6.27
C GLN A 110 -19.45 -11.57 4.96
N GLN A 111 -18.31 -10.88 5.04
CA GLN A 111 -17.67 -10.22 3.92
C GLN A 111 -16.66 -11.12 3.20
N LEU A 112 -16.01 -12.07 3.90
CA LEU A 112 -14.82 -12.77 3.43
C LEU A 112 -14.89 -14.30 3.50
N ARG A 113 -16.00 -14.95 3.93
CA ARG A 113 -16.08 -16.42 4.11
C ARG A 113 -15.61 -17.25 2.91
N GLY A 114 -15.77 -16.77 1.68
CA GLY A 114 -15.32 -17.48 0.47
C GLY A 114 -13.88 -17.20 0.05
N TRP A 115 -13.16 -16.36 0.77
CA TRP A 115 -11.77 -16.02 0.48
C TRP A 115 -10.83 -17.04 1.11
N THR A 116 -9.96 -17.61 0.31
CA THR A 116 -9.04 -18.67 0.71
C THR A 116 -7.68 -18.44 0.08
N TRP A 117 -6.66 -19.09 0.62
CA TRP A 117 -5.34 -19.07 0.00
C TRP A 117 -5.32 -19.69 -1.41
N ALA A 118 -6.24 -20.60 -1.74
CA ALA A 118 -6.35 -21.19 -3.07
C ALA A 118 -6.87 -20.22 -4.13
N ASN A 119 -7.70 -19.26 -3.74
CA ASN A 119 -8.28 -18.26 -4.65
C ASN A 119 -7.78 -16.83 -4.39
N CYS A 120 -6.82 -16.64 -3.48
CA CYS A 120 -6.39 -15.29 -3.12
C CYS A 120 -5.92 -14.49 -4.34
N ALA A 121 -5.09 -15.08 -5.19
CA ALA A 121 -4.51 -14.44 -6.37
C ALA A 121 -5.54 -14.15 -7.50
N SER A 122 -6.68 -14.84 -7.51
CA SER A 122 -7.71 -14.73 -8.55
C SER A 122 -8.94 -13.92 -8.13
N ARG A 123 -8.95 -13.40 -6.89
CA ARG A 123 -10.07 -12.65 -6.31
C ARG A 123 -9.66 -11.24 -5.90
N PRO A 124 -9.43 -10.33 -6.87
CA PRO A 124 -9.10 -8.94 -6.58
C PRO A 124 -10.18 -8.24 -5.75
N ASP A 125 -11.45 -8.64 -5.91
CA ASP A 125 -12.56 -8.13 -5.10
C ASP A 125 -12.36 -8.44 -3.60
N TYR A 126 -12.01 -9.68 -3.25
CA TYR A 126 -11.71 -10.01 -1.85
C TYR A 126 -10.45 -9.32 -1.34
N GLN A 127 -9.42 -9.16 -2.17
CA GLN A 127 -8.20 -8.43 -1.78
C GLN A 127 -8.54 -6.97 -1.43
N VAL A 128 -9.28 -6.27 -2.30
CA VAL A 128 -9.69 -4.88 -2.08
C VAL A 128 -10.63 -4.77 -0.88
N ARG A 129 -11.61 -5.67 -0.76
CA ARG A 129 -12.54 -5.73 0.37
C ARG A 129 -11.80 -5.87 1.70
N ALA A 130 -10.83 -6.77 1.76
CA ALA A 130 -10.01 -7.01 2.93
C ALA A 130 -9.19 -5.77 3.31
N MET A 131 -8.56 -5.09 2.34
CA MET A 131 -7.87 -3.83 2.58
C MET A 131 -8.83 -2.79 3.18
N LEU A 132 -10.00 -2.61 2.59
CA LEU A 132 -10.99 -1.63 3.06
C LEU A 132 -11.51 -1.94 4.48
N LEU A 133 -11.73 -3.22 4.80
CA LEU A 133 -12.13 -3.63 6.15
C LEU A 133 -11.06 -3.31 7.20
N MET A 134 -9.78 -3.60 6.88
CA MET A 134 -8.66 -3.24 7.73
C MET A 134 -8.56 -1.71 7.92
N LEU A 135 -8.56 -0.97 6.81
CA LEU A 135 -8.45 0.48 6.84
C LEU A 135 -9.60 1.13 7.60
N ARG A 136 -10.84 0.64 7.41
CA ARG A 136 -12.01 1.15 8.12
C ARG A 136 -11.89 0.91 9.63
N ALA A 137 -11.49 -0.29 10.05
CA ALA A 137 -11.31 -0.61 11.47
C ALA A 137 -10.20 0.23 12.11
N GLU A 138 -9.07 0.41 11.44
CA GLU A 138 -7.97 1.25 11.91
C GLU A 138 -8.36 2.73 11.95
N HIS A 139 -9.08 3.22 10.94
CA HIS A 139 -9.61 4.58 10.95
C HIS A 139 -10.61 4.80 12.09
N GLN A 140 -11.43 3.80 12.43
CA GLN A 140 -12.31 3.87 13.61
C GLN A 140 -11.51 3.93 14.92
N ALA A 141 -10.39 3.21 15.02
CA ALA A 141 -9.48 3.32 16.18
C ALA A 141 -8.82 4.72 16.29
N LEU A 142 -8.74 5.44 15.17
CA LEU A 142 -8.27 6.82 15.09
C LEU A 142 -9.40 7.86 15.14
N ALA A 143 -10.62 7.52 15.59
CA ALA A 143 -11.80 8.40 15.51
C ALA A 143 -11.66 9.79 16.17
N HIS A 144 -10.69 9.95 17.08
CA HIS A 144 -10.38 11.21 17.75
C HIS A 144 -9.45 12.10 16.91
N VAL A 145 -8.66 11.52 15.99
CA VAL A 145 -7.84 12.28 15.03
C VAL A 145 -8.77 12.93 14.00
N PRO A 146 -8.55 14.22 13.66
CA PRO A 146 -9.29 14.88 12.59
C PRO A 146 -9.26 14.08 11.29
N ARG A 147 -10.38 14.04 10.57
CA ARG A 147 -10.53 13.35 9.28
C ARG A 147 -9.94 14.18 8.14
N THR A 148 -8.66 14.50 8.27
CA THR A 148 -7.87 15.28 7.32
C THR A 148 -6.81 14.39 6.66
N GLU A 149 -5.94 14.98 5.83
CA GLU A 149 -4.77 14.29 5.29
C GLU A 149 -3.87 13.70 6.39
N ASP A 150 -3.73 14.37 7.54
CA ASP A 150 -3.00 13.83 8.70
C ASP A 150 -3.56 12.47 9.15
N GLY A 151 -4.89 12.33 9.19
CA GLY A 151 -5.56 11.08 9.55
C GLY A 151 -5.27 9.96 8.55
N LEU A 152 -5.23 10.26 7.25
CA LEU A 152 -4.91 9.28 6.20
C LEU A 152 -3.42 8.90 6.19
N GLN A 153 -2.52 9.83 6.53
CA GLN A 153 -1.10 9.56 6.68
C GLN A 153 -0.84 8.68 7.92
N MET A 154 -1.50 8.97 9.04
CA MET A 154 -1.50 8.07 10.21
C MET A 154 -2.03 6.69 9.86
N LEU A 155 -3.14 6.61 9.11
CA LEU A 155 -3.71 5.34 8.67
C LEU A 155 -2.74 4.55 7.78
N SER A 156 -2.00 5.23 6.89
CA SER A 156 -0.97 4.60 6.04
C SER A 156 0.19 4.05 6.88
N ALA A 157 0.66 4.84 7.84
CA ALA A 157 1.69 4.41 8.77
C ALA A 157 1.22 3.23 9.65
N SER A 158 -0.05 3.20 10.03
CA SER A 158 -0.69 2.08 10.72
C SER A 158 -0.75 0.84 9.83
N TYR A 159 -1.18 0.96 8.58
CA TYR A 159 -1.27 -0.16 7.64
C TYR A 159 0.10 -0.82 7.43
N ASN A 160 1.13 -0.01 7.17
CA ASN A 160 2.50 -0.51 6.94
C ASN A 160 3.15 -1.06 8.22
N GLY A 161 2.89 -0.44 9.36
CA GLY A 161 3.68 -0.64 10.57
C GLY A 161 2.92 -1.22 11.76
N GLY A 162 1.63 -1.50 11.61
CA GLY A 162 0.72 -1.96 12.63
C GLY A 162 0.14 -0.83 13.53
N PRO A 163 -1.15 -0.93 13.91
CA PRO A 163 -1.84 0.07 14.72
C PRO A 163 -1.27 0.21 16.14
N GLY A 164 -0.80 -0.91 16.72
CA GLY A 164 -0.22 -0.90 18.06
C GLY A 164 1.07 -0.08 18.16
N MET A 165 1.86 -0.02 17.09
CA MET A 165 3.07 0.80 17.08
C MET A 165 2.74 2.28 16.86
N LEU A 166 1.80 2.58 15.94
CA LEU A 166 1.32 3.96 15.76
C LEU A 166 0.75 4.52 17.08
N ALA A 167 -0.04 3.75 17.82
CA ALA A 167 -0.58 4.18 19.11
C ALA A 167 0.52 4.57 20.11
N LYS A 168 1.63 3.80 20.16
CA LYS A 168 2.79 4.12 20.99
C LYS A 168 3.48 5.40 20.54
N GLU A 169 3.67 5.59 19.23
CA GLU A 169 4.28 6.80 18.66
C GLU A 169 3.44 8.04 18.93
N ARG A 170 2.12 7.95 18.80
CA ARG A 170 1.19 9.03 19.15
C ARG A 170 1.23 9.37 20.63
N ARG A 171 1.24 8.36 21.51
CA ARG A 171 1.40 8.58 22.96
C ARG A 171 2.72 9.28 23.27
N ALA A 172 3.82 8.84 22.66
CA ALA A 172 5.12 9.49 22.83
C ALA A 172 5.14 10.93 22.30
N CYS A 173 4.47 11.21 21.17
CA CYS A 173 4.25 12.58 20.71
C CYS A 173 3.50 13.41 21.75
N GLY A 174 2.39 12.91 22.31
CA GLY A 174 1.65 13.64 23.35
C GLY A 174 2.45 13.91 24.64
N MET A 175 3.57 13.22 24.86
CA MET A 175 4.50 13.46 25.98
C MET A 175 5.70 14.34 25.58
N THR A 176 5.82 14.71 24.31
CA THR A 176 6.93 15.50 23.77
C THR A 176 6.50 16.97 23.63
N ALA A 177 7.27 17.88 24.21
CA ALA A 177 6.99 19.32 24.15
C ALA A 177 6.84 19.79 22.68
N GLY A 178 5.72 20.48 22.39
CA GLY A 178 5.42 21.00 21.06
C GLY A 178 4.92 19.97 20.04
N CYS A 179 4.67 18.73 20.44
CA CYS A 179 4.13 17.69 19.54
C CYS A 179 2.62 17.50 19.74
N ASP A 180 1.86 17.58 18.65
CA ASP A 180 0.42 17.34 18.63
C ASP A 180 0.14 15.90 18.17
N PRO A 181 -0.36 15.00 19.06
CA PRO A 181 -0.61 13.60 18.72
C PRO A 181 -1.79 13.40 17.75
N MET A 182 -2.45 14.48 17.35
CA MET A 182 -3.55 14.52 16.38
C MET A 182 -3.11 14.98 15.00
N ARG A 183 -1.84 15.38 14.84
CA ARG A 183 -1.28 15.82 13.57
C ARG A 183 -0.15 14.90 13.15
N TRP A 184 -0.05 14.65 11.85
CA TRP A 184 1.02 13.81 11.31
C TRP A 184 2.24 14.66 11.04
N ALA A 185 2.14 15.59 10.09
CA ALA A 185 3.28 16.34 9.56
C ALA A 185 3.91 17.24 10.63
N GLY A 186 5.22 17.07 10.85
CA GLY A 186 5.99 17.81 11.86
C GLY A 186 5.71 17.40 13.31
N HIS A 187 4.91 16.37 13.54
CA HIS A 187 4.48 15.91 14.86
C HIS A 187 4.70 14.40 15.02
N VAL A 188 3.68 13.57 14.79
CA VAL A 188 3.80 12.10 14.94
C VAL A 188 4.82 11.50 13.98
N ASP A 189 4.99 12.09 12.78
CA ASP A 189 6.01 11.67 11.82
C ASP A 189 7.45 11.80 12.35
N ARG A 190 7.71 12.75 13.25
CA ARG A 190 9.00 12.97 13.92
C ARG A 190 9.26 12.02 15.08
N VAL A 191 8.22 11.36 15.59
CA VAL A 191 8.33 10.44 16.74
C VAL A 191 8.27 9.01 16.25
N CYS A 192 9.43 8.36 16.16
CA CYS A 192 9.53 7.02 15.60
C CYS A 192 10.16 6.05 16.60
N LEU A 193 9.38 5.06 17.04
CA LEU A 193 9.78 4.08 18.05
C LEU A 193 10.17 2.73 17.42
N ARG A 194 10.23 2.68 16.10
CA ARG A 194 10.58 1.49 15.31
C ARG A 194 12.08 1.22 15.34
N GLY A 195 12.44 0.01 14.92
CA GLY A 195 13.84 -0.42 14.82
C GLY A 195 14.67 0.54 13.96
N LYS A 196 15.79 1.00 14.52
CA LYS A 196 16.74 1.94 13.89
C LYS A 196 17.85 1.23 13.09
N ARG A 197 17.82 -0.11 13.03
CA ARG A 197 18.75 -0.89 12.21
C ARG A 197 18.26 -0.91 10.77
N VAL A 198 19.18 -0.76 9.82
CA VAL A 198 18.89 -0.95 8.40
C VAL A 198 18.42 -2.40 8.17
N ILE A 199 17.30 -2.56 7.47
CA ILE A 199 16.74 -3.89 7.18
C ILE A 199 17.57 -4.54 6.05
N PRO A 200 18.05 -5.79 6.21
CA PRO A 200 18.77 -6.50 5.16
C PRO A 200 18.01 -6.53 3.84
N GLY A 201 18.70 -6.31 2.72
CA GLY A 201 18.08 -6.21 1.40
C GLY A 201 17.43 -4.86 1.11
N THR A 202 17.46 -3.92 2.05
CA THR A 202 17.03 -2.53 1.87
C THR A 202 18.19 -1.57 2.15
N ARG A 203 17.97 -0.27 1.93
CA ARG A 203 18.87 0.81 2.39
C ARG A 203 18.23 1.67 3.47
N ARG A 204 17.18 1.17 4.11
CA ARG A 204 16.34 1.93 5.03
C ARG A 204 16.08 1.14 6.32
N THR A 205 15.88 1.88 7.40
CA THR A 205 15.37 1.38 8.67
C THR A 205 13.87 1.14 8.58
N ALA A 206 13.32 0.39 9.54
CA ALA A 206 11.87 0.22 9.68
C ALA A 206 11.16 1.57 9.86
N CYS A 207 11.85 2.52 10.50
CA CYS A 207 11.33 3.87 10.66
C CYS A 207 11.20 4.61 9.32
N GLU A 208 12.28 4.69 8.55
CA GLU A 208 12.30 5.41 7.27
C GLU A 208 11.33 4.80 6.26
N ILE A 209 11.20 3.47 6.24
CA ILE A 209 10.20 2.79 5.40
C ILE A 209 8.78 3.24 5.76
N ASN A 210 8.45 3.26 7.05
CA ASN A 210 7.11 3.61 7.50
C ASN A 210 6.77 5.09 7.27
N ARG A 211 7.73 6.00 7.48
CA ARG A 211 7.54 7.43 7.20
C ARG A 211 7.44 7.72 5.72
N HIS A 212 8.28 7.06 4.92
CA HIS A 212 8.17 7.16 3.47
C HIS A 212 6.83 6.64 2.96
N HIS A 213 6.35 5.50 3.48
CA HIS A 213 5.08 4.90 3.08
C HIS A 213 3.91 5.91 3.13
N ALA A 214 3.74 6.60 4.25
CA ALA A 214 2.66 7.59 4.41
C ALA A 214 2.74 8.73 3.39
N VAL A 215 3.93 9.28 3.15
CA VAL A 215 4.16 10.36 2.18
C VAL A 215 3.95 9.87 0.75
N ASP A 216 4.43 8.67 0.44
CA ASP A 216 4.44 8.10 -0.89
C ASP A 216 3.01 7.71 -1.32
N VAL A 217 2.20 7.17 -0.41
CA VAL A 217 0.77 6.94 -0.64
C VAL A 217 0.02 8.26 -0.86
N ALA A 218 0.24 9.26 0.00
CA ALA A 218 -0.40 10.57 -0.15
C ALA A 218 -0.10 11.22 -1.52
N ALA A 219 1.16 11.15 -1.96
CA ALA A 219 1.57 11.68 -3.26
C ALA A 219 0.82 11.02 -4.44
N ARG A 220 0.43 9.74 -4.34
CA ARG A 220 -0.31 9.01 -5.39
C ARG A 220 -1.80 9.29 -5.41
N MET A 221 -2.38 9.86 -4.35
CA MET A 221 -3.83 10.00 -4.26
C MET A 221 -4.39 10.94 -5.33
N ALA A 222 -3.69 12.05 -5.61
CA ALA A 222 -4.20 13.11 -6.48
C ALA A 222 -4.63 12.61 -7.87
N LYS A 223 -3.82 11.76 -8.51
CA LYS A 223 -4.10 11.22 -9.85
C LYS A 223 -5.30 10.27 -9.91
N TYR A 224 -5.77 9.74 -8.78
CA TYR A 224 -6.93 8.85 -8.74
C TYR A 224 -8.24 9.54 -8.37
N ARG A 225 -8.19 10.79 -7.90
CA ARG A 225 -9.40 11.55 -7.56
C ARG A 225 -10.26 11.75 -8.82
N GLY A 226 -11.56 11.47 -8.70
CA GLY A 226 -12.51 11.52 -9.81
C GLY A 226 -12.57 10.25 -10.67
N LEU A 227 -11.68 9.27 -10.45
CA LEU A 227 -11.72 7.97 -11.11
C LEU A 227 -12.38 6.89 -10.26
N VAL A 228 -12.42 7.07 -8.94
CA VAL A 228 -12.99 6.15 -7.93
C VAL A 228 -13.93 6.83 -6.93
#